data_AF-A0AAN5S178-F1
#
_entry.id   AF-A0AAN5S178-F1
#
_cell.length_a   1.000
_cell.length_b   1.000
_cell.length_c   1.000
_cell.angle_alpha   90.00
_cell.angle_beta   90.00
_cell.angle_gamma   90.00
#
_symmetry.space_group_name_H-M   'P 1'
#
loop_
_entity.id
_entity.type
_entity.pdbx_description
1 polymer ?
#
loop_
_entity_poly.entity_id
_entity_poly.type
_entity_poly.pdbx_seq_one_letter_code
_entity_poly.pdbx_strand_id
1 'polypeptide(L)' 'MIFDDMKTDLADIMKKFVKRKCHIKYHYDADNVIFYIDEENGMRIQININCISDMPVYQQA' A
#
# COMPACT_ATOMS: atom_id res chain seq x y z
N MET A 1 -6.57 -12.28 12.71
CA MET A 1 -5.52 -12.75 11.77
C MET A 1 -4.58 -11.58 11.57
N ILE A 2 -3.26 -11.75 11.71
CA ILE A 2 -2.25 -10.67 11.57
C ILE A 2 -2.45 -9.84 10.28
N PHE A 3 -2.91 -10.48 9.21
CA PHE A 3 -3.23 -9.82 7.94
C PHE A 3 -4.39 -8.82 8.01
N ASP A 4 -5.40 -9.03 8.86
CA ASP A 4 -6.53 -8.10 9.00
C ASP A 4 -6.15 -6.87 9.82
N ASP A 5 -5.27 -7.03 10.81
CA ASP A 5 -4.75 -5.93 11.62
C ASP A 5 -3.82 -5.03 10.76
N MET A 6 -2.95 -5.62 9.92
CA MET A 6 -2.08 -4.87 8.99
C MET A 6 -2.86 -4.11 7.92
N LYS A 7 -3.96 -4.67 7.40
CA LYS A 7 -4.86 -3.96 6.47
C LYS A 7 -5.51 -2.75 7.12
N THR A 8 -5.84 -2.86 8.41
CA THR A 8 -6.47 -1.78 9.18
C THR A 8 -5.52 -0.59 9.36
N ASP A 9 -4.26 -0.86 9.69
CA ASP A 9 -3.25 0.19 9.90
C ASP A 9 -2.92 0.94 8.61
N LEU A 10 -2.75 0.23 7.49
CA LEU A 10 -2.52 0.88 6.20
C LEU A 10 -3.70 1.75 5.79
N ALA A 11 -4.93 1.26 5.94
CA ALA A 11 -6.13 2.03 5.64
C ALA A 11 -6.20 3.32 6.46
N ASP A 12 -5.85 3.26 7.75
CA ASP A 12 -5.85 4.43 8.62
C ASP A 12 -4.72 5.42 8.34
N ILE A 13 -3.55 4.93 7.94
CA ILE A 13 -2.46 5.77 7.42
C ILE A 13 -2.92 6.49 6.15
N MET A 14 -3.51 5.76 5.19
CA MET A 14 -3.97 6.33 3.92
C MET A 14 -5.08 7.37 4.11
N LYS A 15 -6.01 7.16 5.05
CA LYS A 15 -7.05 8.15 5.41
C LYS A 15 -6.46 9.51 5.81
N LYS A 16 -5.29 9.55 6.46
CA LYS A 16 -4.64 10.83 6.86
C LYS A 16 -4.22 11.64 5.64
N PHE A 17 -3.66 11.00 4.62
CA PHE A 17 -3.24 11.64 3.39
C PHE A 17 -4.43 12.09 2.53
N VAL A 18 -5.50 11.30 2.47
CA VAL A 18 -6.76 11.69 1.81
C VAL A 18 -7.37 12.93 2.48
N LYS A 19 -7.44 12.98 3.81
CA LYS A 19 -7.94 14.15 4.55
C LYS A 19 -7.13 15.42 4.28
N ARG A 20 -5.83 15.28 4.05
CA ARG A 20 -4.92 16.39 3.69
C ARG A 20 -4.96 16.77 2.21
N LYS A 21 -5.81 16.12 1.40
CA LYS A 21 -5.93 16.31 -0.05
C LYS A 21 -4.61 16.09 -0.80
N CYS A 22 -3.74 15.23 -0.28
CA CYS A 22 -2.52 14.83 -0.98
C CYS A 22 -2.86 14.17 -2.31
N HIS A 23 -1.99 14.32 -3.31
CA HIS A 23 -2.14 13.61 -4.57
C HIS A 23 -1.51 12.22 -4.42
N ILE A 24 -2.35 11.19 -4.50
CA ILE A 24 -1.94 9.81 -4.29
C ILE A 24 -2.01 9.06 -5.63
N LYS A 25 -0.89 8.44 -6.03
CA LYS A 25 -0.80 7.50 -7.15
C LYS A 25 -0.34 6.16 -6.63
N TYR A 26 -0.71 5.08 -7.29
CA TYR A 26 -0.20 3.75 -6.97
C TYR A 26 0.12 2.97 -8.24
N HIS A 27 1.08 2.05 -8.14
CA HIS A 27 1.36 1.06 -9.16
C HIS A 27 1.65 -0.31 -8.54
N TYR A 28 1.31 -1.35 -9.29
CA TYR A 28 1.69 -2.71 -8.97
C TYR A 28 3.06 -3.01 -9.60
N ASP A 29 3.95 -3.66 -8.85
CA ASP A 29 5.26 -4.10 -9.30
C ASP A 29 5.50 -5.53 -8.82
N ALA A 30 5.27 -6.50 -9.72
CA ALA A 30 5.20 -7.92 -9.41
C ALA A 30 4.26 -8.20 -8.20
N ASP A 31 4.82 -8.64 -7.08
CA ASP A 31 4.08 -8.92 -5.84
C ASP A 31 3.99 -7.70 -4.91
N ASN A 32 4.47 -6.53 -5.33
CA ASN A 32 4.46 -5.31 -4.53
C ASN A 32 3.37 -4.33 -4.98
N VAL A 33 2.87 -3.56 -4.01
CA VAL A 33 2.07 -2.35 -4.27
C VAL A 33 2.86 -1.15 -3.78
N ILE A 34 3.13 -0.22 -4.69
CA ILE A 34 3.90 0.98 -4.39
C ILE A 34 2.97 2.20 -4.50
N PHE A 35 2.87 2.95 -3.41
CA PHE A 35 2.13 4.21 -3.33
C PHE A 35 3.10 5.39 -3.39
N TYR A 36 2.76 6.37 -4.21
CA TYR A 36 3.39 7.69 -4.26
C TYR A 36 2.40 8.73 -3.73
N ILE A 37 2.81 9.49 -2.73
CA ILE A 37 2.00 10.53 -2.10
C ILE A 37 2.76 11.84 -2.25
N ASP A 38 2.21 12.76 -3.03
CA ASP A 38 2.73 14.12 -3.21
C ASP A 38 1.93 15.07 -2.31
N GLU A 39 2.62 15.77 -1.40
CA GLU A 39 2.05 16.84 -0.57
C GLU A 39 2.24 18.22 -1.23
N GLU A 40 1.37 19.18 -0.90
CA GLU A 40 1.40 20.54 -1.47
C GLU A 40 2.69 21.31 -1.18
N ASN A 41 3.42 20.94 -0.12
CA ASN A 41 4.71 21.52 0.24
C ASN A 41 5.88 20.99 -0.62
N GLY A 42 5.61 20.13 -1.61
CA GLY A 42 6.63 19.50 -2.46
C GLY A 42 7.27 18.26 -1.86
N MET A 43 6.85 17.81 -0.67
CA MET A 43 7.29 16.54 -0.10
C MET A 43 6.67 15.36 -0.85
N ARG A 44 7.50 14.36 -1.16
CA ARG A 44 7.08 13.12 -1.81
C ARG A 44 7.38 11.93 -0.92
N ILE A 45 6.35 11.17 -0.58
CA ILE A 45 6.43 9.96 0.23
C ILE A 45 6.20 8.75 -0.67
N GLN A 46 7.03 7.72 -0.52
CA GLN A 46 6.84 6.43 -1.18
C GLN A 46 6.62 5.34 -0.12
N ILE A 47 5.53 4.57 -0.27
CA ILE A 47 5.24 3.41 0.58
C ILE A 47 5.28 2.17 -0.32
N ASN A 48 6.19 1.24 -0.03
CA ASN A 48 6.27 -0.04 -0.72
C ASN A 48 5.73 -1.13 0.21
N ILE A 49 4.68 -1.81 -0.24
CA ILE A 49 4.07 -2.94 0.46
C ILE A 49 4.35 -4.19 -0.36
N ASN A 50 5.14 -5.08 0.22
CA ASN A 50 5.35 -6.41 -0.34
C ASN A 50 4.15 -7.29 0.01
N CYS A 51 3.33 -7.61 -0.99
CA CYS A 51 2.18 -8.49 -0.85
C CYS A 51 2.64 -9.94 -1.02
N ILE A 52 3.35 -10.46 -0.04
CA ILE A 52 3.64 -11.89 0.04
C ILE A 52 2.33 -12.59 0.41
N SER A 53 1.73 -13.26 -0.58
CA SER A 53 0.59 -14.15 -0.37
C SER A 53 1.10 -15.51 0.09
N ASP A 54 0.93 -15.84 1.37
CA ASP A 54 1.16 -17.20 1.92
C ASP A 54 0.14 -18.25 1.40
N MET A 55 -0.61 -17.97 0.32
CA MET A 55 -1.42 -19.02 -0.30
C MET A 55 -0.50 -20.10 -0.88
N PRO A 56 -0.75 -21.39 -0.59
CA PRO A 56 -0.04 -22.45 -1.27
C PRO A 56 -0.25 -22.29 -2.77
N VAL A 57 0.84 -22.09 -3.51
CA VAL A 57 0.84 -22.19 -4.95
C VAL A 57 0.46 -23.62 -5.27
N TYR A 58 -0.80 -23.87 -5.61
CA TYR A 58 -1.19 -25.14 -6.22
C TYR A 58 -0.47 -25.21 -7.56
N GLN A 59 0.72 -25.81 -7.57
CA GLN A 59 1.35 -26.30 -8.80
C GLN A 59 0.37 -27.31 -9.40
N GLN A 60 -0.24 -26.92 -10.52
CA GLN A 60 -0.99 -27.85 -11.35
C GLN A 60 -0.04 -28.97 -11.78
N ALA A 61 -0.52 -30.21 -11.59
CA ALA A 61 0.19 -31.46 -11.86
C ALA A 61 0.56 -31.64 -13.34
#